data_AF-A0A7Y3ARF1-F1
#
_entry.id   AF-A0A7Y3ARF1-F1
#
_cell.length_a   1.000
_cell.length_b   1.000
_cell.length_c   1.000
_cell.angle_alpha   90.00
_cell.angle_beta   90.00
_cell.angle_gamma   90.00
#
_symmetry.space_group_name_H-M   'P 1'
#
loop_
_entity.id
_entity.type
_entity.pdbx_description
1 polymer ?
#
loop_
_entity_poly.entity_id
_entity_poly.type
_entity_poly.pdbx_seq_one_letter_code
_entity_poly.pdbx_strand_id
1 'polypeptide(L)' 'SWAAVMLGQGLEPRGYHPFVDNLSDQQLLGLMKEVKTNVSRIVTASPSHQEFLASY' A
#
# COMPACT_ATOMS: atom_id res chain seq x y z
N SER A 1 -9.93 -7.00 -3.30
CA SER A 1 -10.73 -7.35 -2.10
C SER A 1 -10.36 -8.67 -1.43
N TRP A 2 -10.00 -9.76 -2.14
CA TRP A 2 -9.64 -11.03 -1.47
C TRP A 2 -8.35 -10.98 -0.62
N ALA A 3 -7.27 -10.38 -1.14
CA ALA A 3 -6.01 -10.29 -0.41
C ALA A 3 -6.14 -9.58 0.95
N ALA A 4 -6.85 -8.46 1.00
CA ALA A 4 -7.09 -7.70 2.23
C ALA A 4 -7.90 -8.50 3.26
N VAL A 5 -8.91 -9.26 2.82
CA VAL A 5 -9.71 -10.12 3.71
C VAL A 5 -8.86 -11.26 4.26
N MET A 6 -8.18 -12.02 3.38
CA MET A 6 -7.42 -13.18 3.80
C MET A 6 -6.30 -12.80 4.77
N LEU A 7 -5.49 -11.78 4.41
CA LEU A 7 -4.42 -11.29 5.27
C LEU A 7 -4.97 -10.67 6.56
N GLY A 8 -6.06 -9.89 6.47
CA GLY A 8 -6.70 -9.26 7.63
C GLY A 8 -7.33 -10.27 8.61
N GLN A 9 -7.68 -11.47 8.14
CA GLN A 9 -8.16 -12.58 8.96
C GLN A 9 -7.04 -13.51 9.44
N GLY A 10 -5.77 -13.17 9.20
CA GLY A 10 -4.61 -13.93 9.70
C GLY A 10 -4.23 -15.13 8.83
N LEU A 11 -4.73 -15.24 7.60
CA LEU A 11 -4.23 -16.24 6.66
C LEU A 11 -2.88 -15.78 6.10
N GLU A 12 -1.83 -16.57 6.34
CA GLU A 12 -0.48 -16.32 5.84
C GLU A 12 -0.19 -17.13 4.57
N PRO A 13 0.28 -16.50 3.47
CA PRO A 13 0.74 -17.22 2.29
C PRO A 13 1.94 -18.11 2.63
N ARG A 14 1.95 -19.36 2.13
CA ARG A 14 3.09 -20.28 2.28
C ARG A 14 4.29 -19.95 1.37
N GLY A 15 4.15 -18.94 0.52
CA GLY A 15 5.15 -18.54 -0.45
C GLY A 15 4.65 -17.37 -1.28
N TYR A 16 5.51 -16.92 -2.20
CA TYR A 16 5.27 -15.79 -3.08
C TYR A 16 5.70 -16.15 -4.51
N HIS A 17 5.41 -15.26 -5.47
CA HIS A 17 5.78 -15.47 -6.86
C HIS A 17 7.28 -15.23 -7.09
N PRO A 18 8.08 -16.17 -7.64
CA PRO A 18 9.55 -16.09 -7.71
C PRO A 18 10.13 -14.89 -8.48
N PHE A 19 9.30 -14.19 -9.24
CA PHE A 19 9.69 -12.96 -9.92
C PHE A 19 10.38 -11.94 -8.99
N VAL A 20 9.94 -11.86 -7.73
CA VAL A 20 10.52 -10.91 -6.75
C VAL A 20 11.96 -11.26 -6.37
N ASP A 21 12.40 -12.50 -6.55
CA ASP A 21 13.77 -12.94 -6.26
C ASP A 21 14.79 -12.35 -7.25
N ASN A 22 14.33 -11.78 -8.38
CA ASN A 22 15.20 -11.08 -9.32
C ASN A 22 15.54 -9.65 -8.87
N LEU A 23 14.94 -9.16 -7.79
CA LEU A 23 15.20 -7.83 -7.24
C LEU A 23 16.22 -7.92 -6.11
N SER A 24 17.16 -6.98 -6.05
CA SER A 24 17.95 -6.78 -4.83
C SER A 24 17.07 -6.23 -3.69
N ASP A 25 17.46 -6.50 -2.45
CA ASP A 25 16.78 -5.97 -1.26
C ASP A 25 16.63 -4.44 -1.31
N GLN A 26 17.65 -3.73 -1.81
CA GLN A 26 17.60 -2.28 -1.95
C GLN A 26 16.53 -1.83 -2.96
N GLN A 27 16.39 -2.53 -4.08
CA GLN A 27 15.33 -2.25 -5.06
C GLN A 27 13.96 -2.53 -4.47
N LEU A 28 13.79 -3.67 -3.80
CA LEU A 28 12.52 -4.04 -3.18
C LEU A 28 12.10 -3.03 -2.11
N LEU A 29 13.02 -2.65 -1.21
CA LEU A 29 12.77 -1.63 -0.19
C LEU A 29 12.47 -0.26 -0.81
N GLY A 30 13.15 0.10 -1.90
CA GLY A 30 12.89 1.31 -2.66
C GLY A 30 11.46 1.36 -3.20
N LEU A 31 11.01 0.29 -3.85
CA LEU A 31 9.64 0.16 -4.37
C LEU A 31 8.60 0.28 -3.26
N MET A 32 8.80 -0.41 -2.13
CA MET A 32 7.87 -0.33 -1.00
C MET A 32 7.82 1.08 -0.39
N LYS A 33 8.97 1.76 -0.30
CA LYS A 33 9.05 3.14 0.17
C LYS A 33 8.32 4.10 -0.77
N GLU A 34 8.46 3.92 -2.07
CA GLU A 34 7.79 4.74 -3.08
C GLU A 34 6.26 4.62 -2.96
N VAL A 35 5.74 3.38 -2.88
CA VAL A 35 4.30 3.13 -2.67
C VAL A 35 3.79 3.85 -1.42
N LYS A 36 4.50 3.69 -0.29
CA LYS A 36 4.13 4.36 0.98
C LYS A 36 4.15 5.88 0.83
N THR A 37 5.18 6.43 0.21
CA THR A 37 5.34 7.89 0.03
C THR A 37 4.23 8.48 -0.82
N ASN A 38 3.87 7.79 -1.91
CA ASN A 38 2.80 8.23 -2.80
C ASN A 38 1.44 8.25 -2.12
N VAL A 39 1.10 7.20 -1.36
CA VAL A 39 -0.15 7.15 -0.59
C VAL A 39 -0.17 8.29 0.45
N SER A 40 0.91 8.47 1.22
CA SER A 40 0.99 9.55 2.20
C SER A 40 0.81 10.93 1.56
N ARG A 41 1.45 11.19 0.41
CA ARG A 41 1.33 12.47 -0.30
C ARG A 41 -0.11 12.76 -0.70
N ILE A 42 -0.83 11.76 -1.19
CA ILE A 42 -2.24 11.90 -1.58
C ILE A 42 -3.10 12.22 -0.36
N VAL A 43 -2.93 11.48 0.74
CA VAL A 43 -3.69 11.69 1.97
C VAL A 43 -3.43 13.09 2.55
N THR A 44 -2.16 13.50 2.63
CA THR A 44 -1.79 14.83 3.14
C THR A 44 -2.35 15.97 2.30
N ALA A 45 -2.48 15.79 0.98
CA ALA A 45 -3.02 16.80 0.08
C ALA A 45 -4.56 16.77 -0.03
N SER A 46 -5.22 15.75 0.53
CA SER A 46 -6.67 15.62 0.46
C SER A 46 -7.35 16.45 1.55
N PRO A 47 -8.49 17.10 1.26
CA PRO A 47 -9.30 17.68 2.31
C PRO A 47 -9.82 16.57 3.22
N SER A 48 -10.10 16.92 4.48
CA SER A 48 -10.90 16.06 5.34
C SER A 48 -12.29 15.86 4.74
N HIS A 49 -12.94 14.77 5.15
CA HIS A 49 -14.31 14.50 4.73
C HIS A 49 -15.26 15.65 5.08
N GLN A 50 -15.08 16.29 6.24
CA GLN A 50 -15.92 17.40 6.68
C GLN A 50 -15.73 18.67 5.84
N GLU A 51 -14.48 19.00 5.49
CA GLU A 51 -14.17 20.14 4.61
C GLU A 51 -14.76 19.93 3.21
N PHE A 52 -14.68 18.70 2.69
CA PHE A 52 -15.31 18.34 1.43
C PHE A 52 -16.83 18.59 1.46
N LEU A 53 -17.51 18.08 2.50
CA LEU A 53 -18.97 18.27 2.66
C LEU A 53 -19.37 19.75 2.81
N ALA A 54 -18.54 20.59 3.43
CA ALA A 54 -18.82 22.01 3.60
C ALA A 54 -18.66 22.83 2.30
N SER A 55 -17.98 22.29 1.30
CA SER A 55 -17.73 22.95 0.01
C SER A 55 -18.77 22.62 -1.08
N TYR A 56 -19.75 21.77 -0.77
CA TYR A 56 -20.85 21.35 -1.65
C TYR A 56 -22.14 22.11 -1.32
#